data_AF-A0A9X5NY60-F1
#
_entry.id   AF-A0A9X5NY60-F1
#
_cell.length_a   1.000
_cell.length_b   1.000
_cell.length_c   1.000
_cell.angle_alpha   90.00
_cell.angle_beta   90.00
_cell.angle_gamma   90.00
#
_symmetry.space_group_name_H-M   'P 1'
#
loop_
_entity.id
_entity.type
_entity.pdbx_description
1 polymer ?
#
loop_
_entity_poly.entity_id
_entity_poly.type
_entity_poly.pdbx_seq_one_letter_code
_entity_poly.pdbx_strand_id
1 'polypeptide(L)'
;MSIQKLADNLYIAPQLTEADVQEAAKLGIQTVICNRPDGEEENQPSFKQVESWLEAAGIREHHHQPVVAPAINAADVAAFQNLLKSVPQPVLAYCRTGTRCSLLWGYHQVQNGASVAEVVAAAQQAGVNLSNFEARLQDAQQNGLA
;
A
#
# COMPACT_ATOMS: atom_id res chain seq x y z
N MET A 1 -8.86 -11.31 9.78
CA MET A 1 -7.68 -11.28 8.90
C MET A 1 -7.62 -9.91 8.26
N SER A 2 -6.53 -9.17 8.48
CA SER A 2 -6.35 -7.76 8.09
C SER A 2 -5.67 -7.61 6.73
N ILE A 3 -4.88 -8.61 6.32
CA ILE A 3 -4.18 -8.66 5.03
C ILE A 3 -5.15 -9.12 3.93
N GLN A 4 -5.28 -8.33 2.88
CA GLN A 4 -6.18 -8.59 1.75
C GLN A 4 -5.42 -8.45 0.43
N LYS A 5 -5.75 -9.30 -0.55
CA LYS A 5 -5.16 -9.20 -1.89
C LYS A 5 -5.83 -8.05 -2.65
N LEU A 6 -5.06 -7.07 -3.11
CA LEU A 6 -5.54 -5.94 -3.90
C LEU A 6 -5.41 -6.20 -5.41
N ALA A 7 -4.28 -6.76 -5.81
CA ALA A 7 -3.96 -7.10 -7.19
C ALA A 7 -3.05 -8.33 -7.23
N ASP A 8 -2.69 -8.78 -8.42
CA ASP A 8 -1.72 -9.86 -8.55
C ASP A 8 -0.38 -9.46 -7.93
N ASN A 9 0.11 -10.35 -7.05
CA ASN A 9 1.31 -10.16 -6.25
C ASN A 9 1.32 -8.95 -5.30
N LEU A 10 0.19 -8.25 -5.12
CA LEU A 10 0.07 -7.11 -4.21
C LEU A 10 -1.02 -7.34 -3.17
N TYR A 11 -0.60 -7.38 -1.91
CA TYR A 11 -1.44 -7.40 -0.73
C TYR A 11 -1.42 -6.03 -0.06
N ILE A 12 -2.51 -5.71 0.64
CA ILE A 12 -2.63 -4.52 1.47
C ILE A 12 -3.10 -4.86 2.88
N ALA A 13 -2.76 -4.00 3.85
CA ALA A 13 -3.23 -4.09 5.22
C ALA A 13 -3.38 -2.72 5.91
N PRO A 14 -4.18 -2.64 6.99
CA PRO A 14 -4.05 -1.58 7.98
C PRO A 14 -2.70 -1.68 8.72
N GLN A 15 -2.50 -0.87 9.76
CA GLN A 15 -1.29 -0.89 10.57
C GLN A 15 -0.95 -2.32 11.01
N LEU A 16 0.25 -2.79 10.66
CA LEU A 16 0.69 -4.12 11.04
C LEU A 16 0.95 -4.21 12.54
N THR A 17 0.50 -5.31 13.11
CA THR A 17 0.93 -5.85 14.40
C THR A 17 1.93 -6.98 14.19
N GLU A 18 2.60 -7.42 15.26
CA GLU A 18 3.48 -8.59 15.22
C GLU A 18 2.74 -9.86 14.74
N ALA A 19 1.48 -10.04 15.12
CA ALA A 19 0.66 -11.17 14.68
C ALA A 19 0.36 -11.11 13.17
N ASP A 20 0.13 -9.91 12.61
CA ASP A 20 -0.08 -9.75 11.18
C ASP A 20 1.20 -10.09 10.39
N VAL A 21 2.37 -9.77 10.94
CA VAL A 21 3.67 -10.12 10.34
C VAL A 21 3.86 -11.64 10.28
N GLN A 22 3.49 -12.37 11.34
CA GLN A 22 3.52 -13.84 11.32
C GLN A 22 2.57 -14.41 10.25
N GLU A 23 1.43 -13.77 10.04
CA GLU A 23 0.51 -14.17 8.97
C GLU A 23 1.06 -13.84 7.57
N ALA A 24 1.71 -12.69 7.40
CA ALA A 24 2.39 -12.32 6.15
C ALA A 24 3.45 -13.36 5.75
N ALA A 25 4.22 -13.88 6.71
CA ALA A 25 5.20 -14.94 6.44
C ALA A 25 4.55 -16.23 5.95
N LYS A 26 3.40 -16.64 6.53
CA LYS A 26 2.65 -17.82 6.06
C LYS A 26 2.05 -17.64 4.67
N LEU A 27 1.68 -16.41 4.31
CA LEU A 27 1.22 -16.05 2.98
C LEU A 27 2.37 -16.00 1.95
N GLY A 28 3.62 -16.21 2.38
CA GLY A 28 4.79 -16.19 1.51
C GLY A 28 5.17 -14.79 1.04
N ILE A 29 4.75 -13.74 1.76
CA ILE A 29 5.17 -12.36 1.48
C ILE A 29 6.69 -12.27 1.51
N GLN A 30 7.29 -11.76 0.44
CA GLN A 30 8.74 -11.61 0.33
C GLN A 30 9.19 -10.17 0.60
N THR A 31 8.31 -9.18 0.42
CA THR A 31 8.64 -7.76 0.63
C THR A 31 7.51 -7.01 1.33
N VAL A 32 7.85 -6.10 2.25
CA VAL A 32 6.89 -5.19 2.90
C VAL A 32 7.18 -3.73 2.59
N ILE A 33 6.14 -2.96 2.27
CA ILE A 33 6.23 -1.51 2.05
C ILE A 33 5.35 -0.77 3.06
N CYS A 34 5.95 0.10 3.87
CA CYS A 34 5.21 0.99 4.76
C CYS A 34 4.95 2.34 4.07
N ASN A 35 3.68 2.64 3.82
CA ASN A 35 3.22 3.92 3.29
C ASN A 35 2.72 4.89 4.39
N ARG A 36 3.17 4.69 5.64
CA ARG A 36 2.77 5.49 6.80
C ARG A 36 3.98 6.20 7.43
N PRO A 37 3.96 7.53 7.56
CA PRO A 37 4.92 8.26 8.39
C PRO A 37 4.90 7.76 9.84
N ASP A 38 6.05 7.74 10.48
CA ASP A 38 6.11 7.47 11.93
C ASP A 38 5.53 8.63 12.73
N GLY A 39 4.89 8.32 13.86
CA GLY A 39 4.35 9.31 14.78
C GLY A 39 3.04 9.98 14.33
N GLU A 40 2.24 9.36 13.45
CA GLU A 40 0.88 9.85 13.17
C GLU A 40 -0.05 9.70 14.38
N GLU A 41 0.18 8.69 15.23
CA GLU A 41 -0.62 8.39 16.43
C GLU A 41 0.29 7.97 17.60
N GLU A 42 -0.11 8.27 18.84
CA GLU A 42 0.70 8.03 20.05
C GLU A 42 1.15 6.57 20.23
N ASN A 43 0.25 5.63 19.92
CA ASN A 43 0.50 4.19 20.05
C ASN A 43 0.85 3.52 18.70
N GLN A 44 1.28 4.30 17.71
CA GLN A 44 1.71 3.75 16.43
C GLN A 44 3.04 3.00 16.60
N PRO A 45 3.14 1.71 16.22
CA PRO A 45 4.42 1.07 16.04
C PRO A 45 5.24 1.81 14.97
N SER A 46 6.46 2.23 15.31
CA SER A 46 7.37 2.81 14.34
C SER A 46 7.69 1.82 13.24
N PHE A 47 8.10 2.31 12.06
CA PHE A 47 8.55 1.43 11.00
C PHE A 47 9.70 0.54 11.48
N LYS A 48 10.63 1.08 12.26
CA LYS A 48 11.72 0.31 12.87
C LYS A 48 11.26 -0.84 13.78
N GLN A 49 10.17 -0.62 14.52
CA GLN A 49 9.59 -1.69 15.32
C GLN A 49 8.99 -2.79 14.42
N VAL A 50 8.30 -2.40 13.35
CA VAL A 50 7.74 -3.34 12.37
C VAL A 50 8.84 -4.11 11.63
N GLU A 51 9.93 -3.45 11.21
CA GLU A 51 11.12 -4.09 10.62
C GLU A 51 11.65 -5.22 11.51
N SER A 52 11.75 -4.99 12.83
CA SER A 52 12.24 -6.03 13.75
C SER A 52 11.33 -7.27 13.81
N TRP A 53 10.01 -7.08 13.69
CA TRP A 53 9.07 -8.20 13.62
C TRP A 53 9.19 -8.93 12.28
N LEU A 54 9.35 -8.19 11.18
CA LEU A 54 9.51 -8.74 9.83
C LEU A 54 10.77 -9.61 9.73
N GLU A 55 11.89 -9.11 10.23
CA GLU A 55 13.16 -9.83 10.25
C GLU A 55 13.07 -11.10 11.10
N ALA A 56 12.43 -11.02 12.28
CA ALA A 56 12.19 -12.18 13.13
C ALA A 56 11.30 -13.24 12.46
N ALA A 57 10.39 -12.82 11.57
CA ALA A 57 9.55 -13.70 10.76
C ALA A 57 10.21 -14.17 9.44
N GLY A 58 11.44 -13.71 9.14
CA GLY A 58 12.19 -14.10 7.95
C GLY A 58 11.92 -13.25 6.69
N ILE A 59 11.17 -12.15 6.81
CA ILE A 59 10.91 -11.21 5.71
C ILE A 59 11.98 -10.11 5.75
N ARG A 60 12.98 -10.20 4.88
CA ARG A 60 14.16 -9.33 4.92
C ARG A 60 14.10 -8.09 4.03
N GLU A 61 13.28 -8.12 2.98
CA GLU A 61 13.12 -6.96 2.11
C GLU A 61 11.98 -6.09 2.64
N HIS A 62 12.32 -4.87 3.08
CA HIS A 62 11.34 -3.94 3.63
C HIS A 62 11.69 -2.50 3.28
N HIS A 63 10.68 -1.67 3.03
CA HIS A 63 10.86 -0.29 2.58
C HIS A 63 9.92 0.68 3.30
N HIS A 64 10.47 1.82 3.71
CA HIS A 64 9.69 2.96 4.20
C HIS A 64 9.48 3.97 3.08
N GLN A 65 8.26 4.05 2.54
CA GLN A 65 7.86 5.08 1.58
C GLN A 65 6.67 5.87 2.14
N PRO A 66 6.88 6.69 3.19
CA PRO A 66 5.80 7.38 3.88
C PRO A 66 5.15 8.44 2.98
N VAL A 67 3.82 8.40 2.91
CA VAL A 67 3.02 9.41 2.19
C VAL A 67 1.81 9.83 3.01
N VAL A 68 1.23 10.98 2.68
CA VAL A 68 -0.09 11.43 3.20
C VAL A 68 -1.08 11.51 2.05
N ALA A 69 -2.25 10.88 2.20
CA ALA A 69 -3.20 10.69 1.09
C ALA A 69 -3.54 11.97 0.30
N PRO A 70 -3.78 13.14 0.94
CA PRO A 70 -4.06 14.37 0.21
C PRO A 70 -2.89 14.89 -0.65
N ALA A 71 -1.64 14.55 -0.30
CA ALA A 71 -0.45 15.08 -0.94
C ALA A 71 0.27 14.08 -1.87
N ILE A 72 -0.30 12.87 -2.07
CA ILE A 72 0.22 11.91 -3.05
C ILE A 72 0.29 12.58 -4.42
N ASN A 73 1.47 12.56 -5.02
CA ASN A 73 1.81 13.16 -6.31
C ASN A 73 2.36 12.11 -7.30
N ALA A 74 2.69 12.54 -8.52
CA ALA A 74 3.20 11.65 -9.57
C ALA A 74 4.52 10.95 -9.19
N ALA A 75 5.41 11.63 -8.44
CA ALA A 75 6.68 11.05 -8.01
C ALA A 75 6.47 9.94 -6.96
N ASP A 76 5.51 10.10 -6.05
CA ASP A 76 5.16 9.07 -5.07
C ASP A 76 4.61 7.81 -5.76
N VAL A 77 3.73 8.00 -6.74
CA VAL A 77 3.17 6.91 -7.54
C VAL A 77 4.27 6.20 -8.32
N ALA A 78 5.15 6.95 -8.98
CA ALA A 78 6.28 6.37 -9.71
C ALA A 78 7.24 5.60 -8.79
N ALA A 79 7.55 6.14 -7.61
CA ALA A 79 8.40 5.48 -6.62
C ALA A 79 7.79 4.16 -6.15
N PHE A 80 6.50 4.14 -5.82
CA PHE A 80 5.79 2.92 -5.42
C PHE A 80 5.81 1.86 -6.54
N GLN A 81 5.55 2.27 -7.78
CA GLN A 81 5.55 1.35 -8.92
C GLN A 81 6.93 0.82 -9.26
N ASN A 82 7.97 1.63 -9.08
CA ASN A 82 9.34 1.17 -9.25
C ASN A 82 9.70 0.13 -8.18
N LEU A 83 9.32 0.35 -6.91
CA LEU A 83 9.48 -0.64 -5.85
C LEU A 83 8.77 -1.94 -6.22
N LEU A 84 7.50 -1.90 -6.60
CA LEU A 84 6.75 -3.10 -7.00
C LEU A 84 7.40 -3.87 -8.16
N LYS A 85 8.17 -3.22 -9.04
CA LYS A 85 8.87 -3.87 -10.15
C LYS A 85 10.26 -4.40 -9.77
N SER A 86 10.91 -3.82 -8.77
CA SER A 86 12.31 -4.13 -8.44
C SER A 86 12.47 -5.12 -7.30
N VAL A 87 11.42 -5.37 -6.51
CA VAL A 87 11.49 -6.19 -5.30
C VAL A 87 10.91 -7.60 -5.49
N PRO A 88 11.35 -8.59 -4.68
CA PRO A 88 10.73 -9.91 -4.63
C PRO A 88 9.22 -9.87 -4.37
N GLN A 89 8.47 -10.73 -5.06
CA GLN A 89 7.01 -10.83 -4.97
C GLN A 89 6.60 -12.09 -4.21
N PRO A 90 5.45 -12.13 -3.50
CA PRO A 90 4.45 -11.08 -3.38
C PRO A 90 4.82 -9.99 -2.36
N VAL A 91 4.33 -8.78 -2.62
CA VAL A 91 4.49 -7.58 -1.79
C VAL A 91 3.28 -7.39 -0.87
N LEU A 92 3.53 -6.99 0.38
CA LEU A 92 2.53 -6.44 1.29
C LEU A 92 2.79 -4.95 1.52
N ALA A 93 1.86 -4.09 1.09
CA ALA A 93 1.90 -2.66 1.40
C ALA A 93 0.95 -2.35 2.56
N TYR A 94 1.36 -1.52 3.52
CA TYR A 94 0.47 -1.12 4.61
C TYR A 94 0.57 0.36 4.92
N CYS A 95 -0.50 0.90 5.49
CA CYS A 95 -0.46 2.22 6.11
C CYS A 95 -1.31 2.20 7.38
N ARG A 96 -2.02 3.28 7.74
CA ARG A 96 -2.98 3.21 8.86
C ARG A 96 -4.16 2.28 8.55
N THR A 97 -4.75 2.43 7.36
CA THR A 97 -6.00 1.77 6.96
C THR A 97 -5.92 1.03 5.61
N GLY A 98 -4.72 0.88 5.03
CA GLY A 98 -4.54 0.40 3.65
C GLY A 98 -4.82 1.45 2.55
N THR A 99 -5.57 2.53 2.85
CA THR A 99 -5.99 3.56 1.89
C THR A 99 -4.88 4.15 1.04
N ARG A 100 -3.71 4.48 1.63
CA ARG A 100 -2.60 5.10 0.87
C ARG A 100 -1.98 4.14 -0.13
N CYS A 101 -1.87 2.86 0.23
CA CYS A 101 -1.35 1.81 -0.62
C CYS A 101 -2.29 1.61 -1.83
N SER A 102 -3.60 1.54 -1.56
CA SER A 102 -4.64 1.45 -2.59
C SER A 102 -4.67 2.68 -3.50
N LEU A 103 -4.42 3.88 -2.99
CA LEU A 103 -4.33 5.10 -3.80
C LEU A 103 -3.08 5.12 -4.69
N LEU A 104 -1.89 4.78 -4.15
CA LEU A 104 -0.65 4.70 -4.93
C LEU A 104 -0.78 3.70 -6.10
N TRP A 105 -1.36 2.52 -5.81
CA TRP A 105 -1.71 1.56 -6.85
C TRP A 105 -2.77 2.11 -7.81
N GLY A 106 -3.88 2.63 -7.28
CA GLY A 106 -5.03 3.07 -8.06
C GLY A 106 -4.71 4.21 -9.03
N TYR A 107 -3.90 5.19 -8.61
CA TYR A 107 -3.43 6.27 -9.48
C TYR A 107 -2.62 5.73 -10.67
N HIS A 108 -1.73 4.77 -10.44
CA HIS A 108 -1.01 4.13 -11.53
C HIS A 108 -1.96 3.41 -12.49
N GLN A 109 -2.93 2.65 -11.97
CA GLN A 109 -3.86 1.90 -12.80
C GLN A 109 -4.70 2.80 -13.70
N VAL A 110 -5.27 3.89 -13.17
CA VAL A 110 -6.09 4.81 -13.98
C VAL A 110 -5.26 5.53 -15.04
N GLN A 111 -4.01 5.90 -14.72
CA GLN A 111 -3.07 6.46 -15.69
C GLN A 111 -2.65 5.46 -16.79
N ASN A 112 -2.86 4.16 -16.58
CA ASN A 112 -2.54 3.09 -17.53
C ASN A 112 -3.80 2.43 -18.12
N GLY A 113 -4.92 3.16 -18.11
CA GLY A 113 -6.12 2.79 -18.88
C GLY A 113 -7.20 2.03 -18.10
N ALA A 114 -7.01 1.74 -16.82
CA ALA A 114 -8.10 1.23 -15.98
C ALA A 114 -9.15 2.34 -15.74
N SER A 115 -10.41 1.95 -15.60
CA SER A 115 -11.46 2.87 -15.17
C SER A 115 -11.38 3.14 -13.67
N VAL A 116 -11.82 4.34 -13.25
CA VAL A 116 -11.94 4.68 -11.81
C VAL A 116 -12.83 3.66 -11.09
N ALA A 117 -13.92 3.21 -11.74
CA ALA A 117 -14.84 2.23 -11.17
C ALA A 117 -14.17 0.87 -10.88
N GLU A 118 -13.32 0.38 -11.78
CA GLU A 118 -12.56 -0.86 -11.57
C GLU A 118 -11.59 -0.72 -10.39
N VAL A 119 -10.89 0.41 -10.29
CA VAL A 119 -9.94 0.68 -9.21
C VAL A 119 -10.65 0.76 -7.86
N VAL A 120 -11.78 1.46 -7.79
CA VAL A 120 -12.59 1.56 -6.56
C VAL A 120 -13.14 0.19 -6.18
N ALA A 121 -13.63 -0.59 -7.14
CA ALA A 121 -14.15 -1.94 -6.89
C ALA A 121 -13.07 -2.88 -6.35
N ALA A 122 -11.86 -2.86 -6.93
CA ALA A 122 -10.74 -3.67 -6.46
C ALA A 122 -10.30 -3.28 -5.04
N ALA A 123 -10.19 -1.98 -4.75
CA ALA A 123 -9.88 -1.51 -3.40
C ALA A 123 -10.97 -1.93 -2.39
N GLN A 124 -12.25 -1.82 -2.78
CA GLN A 124 -13.38 -2.21 -1.94
C GLN A 124 -13.39 -3.71 -1.65
N GLN A 125 -13.05 -4.55 -2.63
CA GLN A 125 -12.87 -6.00 -2.44
C GLN A 125 -11.73 -6.32 -1.47
N ALA A 126 -10.68 -5.49 -1.47
CA ALA A 126 -9.58 -5.56 -0.50
C ALA A 126 -9.89 -4.86 0.84
N GLY A 127 -11.15 -4.44 1.07
CA GLY A 127 -11.60 -3.85 2.34
C GLY A 127 -11.32 -2.35 2.51
N VAL A 128 -10.95 -1.64 1.43
CA VAL A 128 -10.65 -0.21 1.45
C VAL A 128 -11.67 0.57 0.62
N ASN A 129 -12.36 1.52 1.26
CA ASN A 129 -13.27 2.43 0.57
C ASN A 129 -12.50 3.63 -0.01
N LEU A 130 -12.54 3.79 -1.34
CA LEU A 130 -11.93 4.91 -2.08
C LEU A 130 -12.93 5.92 -2.62
N SER A 131 -14.23 5.84 -2.28
CA SER A 131 -15.26 6.73 -2.85
C SER A 131 -14.97 8.22 -2.63
N ASN A 132 -14.37 8.60 -1.50
CA ASN A 132 -13.98 9.99 -1.24
C ASN A 132 -12.79 10.48 -2.09
N PHE A 133 -12.18 9.61 -2.89
CA PHE A 133 -11.04 9.91 -3.76
C PHE A 133 -11.36 9.76 -5.25
N GLU A 134 -12.61 9.41 -5.60
CA GLU A 134 -13.03 9.22 -7.00
C GLU A 134 -12.70 10.43 -7.87
N ALA A 135 -13.03 11.64 -7.41
CA ALA A 135 -12.72 12.87 -8.14
C ALA A 135 -11.22 13.03 -8.45
N ARG A 136 -10.33 12.68 -7.50
CA ARG A 136 -8.87 12.73 -7.72
C ARG A 136 -8.39 11.60 -8.62
N LEU A 137 -8.95 10.41 -8.52
CA LEU A 137 -8.64 9.31 -9.43
C LEU A 137 -9.08 9.65 -10.87
N GLN A 138 -10.20 10.34 -11.01
CA GLN A 138 -10.73 10.77 -12.31
C GLN A 138 -9.91 11.90 -12.92
N ASP A 139 -9.47 12.87 -12.12
CA ASP A 139 -8.52 13.89 -12.54
C ASP A 139 -7.18 13.27 -12.96
N ALA A 140 -6.65 12.34 -12.16
CA ALA A 140 -5.44 11.59 -12.49
C ALA A 140 -5.55 10.80 -13.81
N GLN A 141 -6.72 10.24 -14.10
CA GLN A 141 -6.99 9.53 -15.34
C GLN A 141 -6.98 10.46 -16.57
N GLN A 142 -7.53 11.67 -16.43
CA GLN A 142 -7.73 12.61 -17.54
C GLN A 142 -6.52 13.51 -17.77
N ASN A 143 -5.93 14.00 -16.68
CA ASN A 143 -4.95 15.08 -16.68
C ASN A 143 -3.58 14.65 -16.12
N GLY A 144 -3.49 13.45 -15.55
CA GLY A 144 -2.32 12.99 -14.78
C GLY A 144 -2.33 13.50 -13.33
N LEU A 145 -1.33 13.08 -12.55
CA LEU A 145 -1.09 13.68 -11.23
C LEU A 145 -0.09 14.83 -11.37
N ALA A 146 -0.30 15.88 -10.59
CA ALA A 146 0.71 16.89 -10.32
C ALA A 146 1.93 16.29 -9.61
#